data_AF-A0AAU6SUD5-F1
#
_entry.id   AF-A0AAU6SUD5-F1
#
_cell.length_a   1.000
_cell.length_b   1.000
_cell.length_c   1.000
_cell.angle_alpha   90.00
_cell.angle_beta   90.00
_cell.angle_gamma   90.00
#
_symmetry.space_group_name_H-M   'P 1'
#
loop_
_entity.id
_entity.type
_entity.pdbx_description
1 polymer ?
#
loop_
_entity_poly.entity_id
_entity_poly.type
_entity_poly.pdbx_seq_one_letter_code
_entity_poly.pdbx_strand_id
1 'polypeptide(L)'
;MNADKFMNVFRLPGSIQVRIGQWQSTFRGTSDIILHQALTLRNQQYHQADFLPRGWCLTPFSTEDISITHHGKYIQTTMLTMIDRKVTYKRIYLSRLPLEQAEPALRAFKTEWIKQYNIVLSKYNQQQKKQFMRFAQEELETLYPSIPKGQFNSVLWNHIVRSEFGSENKQTNPYFVKASL
;
A
#
# COMPACT_ATOMS: atom_id res chain seq x y z
N MET A 1 6.14 9.68 -25.18
CA MET A 1 6.36 8.97 -23.90
C MET A 1 7.58 9.59 -23.23
N ASN A 2 7.48 10.06 -21.98
CA ASN A 2 8.60 10.66 -21.23
C ASN A 2 9.52 9.53 -20.71
N ALA A 3 10.36 8.98 -21.58
CA ALA A 3 11.17 7.78 -21.30
C ALA A 3 12.36 8.03 -20.35
N ASP A 4 12.71 9.28 -20.05
CA ASP A 4 13.99 9.62 -19.38
C ASP A 4 13.87 10.04 -17.90
N LYS A 5 12.76 9.68 -17.22
CA LYS A 5 12.51 10.17 -15.85
C LYS A 5 12.76 9.10 -14.79
N PHE A 6 13.89 9.21 -14.12
CA PHE A 6 14.17 8.49 -12.87
C PHE A 6 13.13 8.81 -11.79
N MET A 7 12.67 7.79 -11.07
CA MET A 7 11.80 8.02 -9.93
C MET A 7 12.56 8.78 -8.83
N ASN A 8 11.94 9.85 -8.32
CA ASN A 8 12.44 10.71 -7.25
C ASN A 8 13.77 11.43 -7.54
N VAL A 9 14.24 11.44 -8.79
CA VAL A 9 15.42 12.19 -9.23
C VAL A 9 15.04 13.14 -10.35
N PHE A 10 15.40 14.41 -10.18
CA PHE A 10 15.02 15.52 -11.03
C PHE A 10 16.29 16.18 -11.56
N ARG A 11 16.42 16.27 -12.88
CA ARG A 11 17.48 17.06 -13.52
C ARG A 11 17.05 18.52 -13.58
N LEU A 12 17.87 19.41 -13.04
CA LEU A 12 17.68 20.86 -13.04
C LEU A 12 18.83 21.51 -13.84
N PRO A 13 18.71 22.78 -14.27
CA PRO A 13 19.82 23.50 -14.87
C PRO A 13 21.04 23.51 -13.93
N GLY A 14 22.12 22.82 -14.32
CA GLY A 14 23.37 22.75 -13.57
C GLY A 14 23.34 21.92 -12.28
N SER A 15 22.28 21.15 -11.99
CA SER A 15 22.21 20.30 -10.81
C SER A 15 21.29 19.09 -10.97
N ILE A 16 21.48 18.10 -10.11
CA ILE A 16 20.58 16.96 -9.97
C ILE A 16 20.02 16.99 -8.55
N GLN A 17 18.70 16.83 -8.42
CA GLN A 17 18.03 16.84 -7.13
C GLN A 17 17.28 15.54 -6.89
N VAL A 18 17.46 14.96 -5.71
CA VAL A 18 16.64 13.85 -5.21
C VAL A 18 15.54 14.44 -4.34
N ARG A 19 14.28 14.05 -4.54
CA ARG A 19 13.15 14.46 -3.70
C ARG A 19 12.28 13.25 -3.36
N ILE A 20 12.11 12.96 -2.07
CA ILE A 20 11.29 11.87 -1.54
C ILE A 20 10.42 12.44 -0.42
N GLY A 21 9.12 12.64 -0.68
CA GLY A 21 8.24 13.30 0.27
C GLY A 21 8.73 14.71 0.59
N GLN A 22 9.00 14.98 1.88
CA GLN A 22 9.59 16.25 2.34
C GLN A 22 11.13 16.24 2.34
N TRP A 23 11.75 15.07 2.20
CA TRP A 23 13.21 14.95 2.18
C TRP A 23 13.75 15.29 0.78
N GLN A 24 14.82 16.07 0.74
CA GLN A 24 15.46 16.46 -0.51
C GLN A 24 16.96 16.62 -0.36
N SER A 25 17.70 16.36 -1.43
CA SER A 25 19.13 16.60 -1.53
C SER A 25 19.50 17.07 -2.94
N THR A 26 20.40 18.04 -3.05
CA THR A 26 20.79 18.65 -4.33
C THR A 26 22.29 18.48 -4.55
N PHE A 27 22.64 18.00 -5.74
CA PHE A 27 24.01 17.78 -6.18
C PHE A 27 24.33 18.77 -7.30
N ARG A 28 25.47 19.46 -7.21
CA ARG A 28 25.91 20.38 -8.26
C ARG A 28 26.51 19.60 -9.44
N GLY A 29 26.16 20.00 -10.65
CA GLY A 29 26.56 19.33 -11.89
C GLY A 29 25.50 18.38 -12.44
N THR A 30 25.69 17.96 -13.68
CA THR A 30 24.75 17.12 -14.44
C THR A 30 25.41 15.91 -15.09
N SER A 31 26.68 15.64 -14.77
CA SER A 31 27.42 14.50 -15.32
C SER A 31 26.92 13.17 -14.76
N ASP A 32 27.26 12.08 -15.43
CA ASP A 32 26.86 10.72 -15.04
C ASP A 32 27.42 10.31 -13.67
N ILE A 33 28.60 10.82 -13.30
CA ILE A 33 29.15 10.64 -11.95
C ILE A 33 28.22 11.25 -10.89
N ILE A 34 27.69 12.45 -11.15
CA ILE A 34 26.76 13.13 -10.24
C ILE A 34 25.41 12.41 -10.22
N LEU A 35 24.93 11.92 -11.38
CA LEU A 35 23.73 11.10 -11.45
C LEU A 35 23.88 9.82 -10.62
N HIS A 36 24.99 9.11 -10.76
CA HIS A 36 25.28 7.90 -10.00
C HIS A 36 25.31 8.17 -8.49
N GLN A 37 25.90 9.29 -8.06
CA GLN A 37 25.89 9.73 -6.65
C GLN A 37 24.46 10.00 -6.15
N ALA A 38 23.64 10.69 -6.96
CA ALA A 38 22.25 10.97 -6.63
C ALA A 38 21.42 9.69 -6.52
N LEU A 39 21.59 8.74 -7.45
CA LEU A 39 20.92 7.43 -7.43
C LEU A 39 21.37 6.59 -6.22
N THR A 40 22.65 6.61 -5.88
CA THR A 40 23.18 5.95 -4.67
C THR A 40 22.49 6.49 -3.42
N LEU A 41 22.47 7.82 -3.24
CA LEU A 41 21.84 8.45 -2.06
C LEU A 41 20.33 8.18 -2.00
N ARG A 42 19.65 8.24 -3.15
CA ARG A 42 18.24 7.89 -3.26
C ARG A 42 17.98 6.43 -2.84
N ASN A 43 18.78 5.50 -3.34
CA ASN A 43 18.63 4.08 -3.00
C ASN A 43 18.84 3.85 -1.50
N GLN A 44 19.74 4.59 -0.83
CA GLN A 44 19.87 4.54 0.63
C GLN A 44 18.57 4.95 1.35
N GLN A 45 17.87 5.99 0.88
CA GLN A 45 16.57 6.36 1.43
C GLN A 45 15.53 5.26 1.21
N TYR A 46 15.56 4.57 0.07
CA TYR A 46 14.64 3.46 -0.20
C TYR A 46 14.81 2.25 0.74
N HIS A 47 16.01 2.08 1.33
CA HIS A 47 16.28 1.01 2.30
C HIS A 47 15.68 1.27 3.69
N GLN A 48 15.27 2.50 4.02
CA GLN A 48 14.64 2.81 5.30
C GLN A 48 13.41 1.93 5.53
N ALA A 49 13.20 1.45 6.75
CA ALA A 49 12.16 0.45 7.05
C ALA A 49 10.75 0.97 6.75
N ASP A 50 10.49 2.23 7.07
CA ASP A 50 9.25 2.97 6.89
C ASP A 50 9.03 3.48 5.46
N PHE A 51 10.03 3.40 4.59
CA PHE A 51 9.86 3.78 3.19
C PHE A 51 8.95 2.80 2.45
N LEU A 52 7.77 3.29 2.06
CA LEU A 52 6.78 2.59 1.24
C LEU A 52 6.63 3.31 -0.12
N PRO A 53 7.27 2.82 -1.20
CA PRO A 53 7.22 3.49 -2.49
C PRO A 53 5.78 3.60 -3.01
N ARG A 54 5.37 4.83 -3.35
CA ARG A 54 4.00 5.15 -3.78
C ARG A 54 3.62 4.34 -5.02
N GLY A 55 2.44 3.71 -4.98
CA GLY A 55 1.93 2.87 -6.06
C GLY A 55 2.51 1.45 -6.07
N TRP A 56 3.57 1.17 -5.30
CA TRP A 56 4.13 -0.17 -5.14
C TRP A 56 3.67 -0.83 -3.86
N CYS A 57 3.78 -0.10 -2.75
CA CYS A 57 3.38 -0.53 -1.43
C CYS A 57 2.08 0.14 -0.99
N LEU A 58 1.41 -0.49 -0.02
CA LEU A 58 0.15 -0.04 0.57
C LEU A 58 0.36 0.40 2.03
N THR A 59 -0.40 1.37 2.49
CA THR A 59 -0.36 1.82 3.89
C THR A 59 -1.12 0.86 4.79
N PRO A 60 -0.56 0.44 5.94
CA PRO A 60 -1.28 -0.33 6.95
C PRO A 60 -2.49 0.44 7.49
N PHE A 61 -3.53 -0.26 7.92
CA PHE A 61 -4.62 0.34 8.69
C PHE A 61 -4.25 0.39 10.18
N SER A 62 -4.63 1.47 10.87
CA SER A 62 -4.52 1.58 12.32
C SER A 62 -5.89 1.34 12.98
N THR A 63 -5.86 0.79 14.20
CA THR A 63 -7.07 0.58 15.02
C THR A 63 -7.65 1.89 15.57
N GLU A 64 -6.83 2.93 15.63
CA GLU A 64 -7.20 4.28 16.03
C GLU A 64 -8.05 4.95 14.93
N ASP A 65 -7.84 4.56 13.66
CA ASP A 65 -8.58 5.07 12.50
C ASP A 65 -9.98 4.43 12.31
N ILE A 66 -10.44 3.59 13.24
CA ILE A 66 -11.74 2.94 13.13
C ILE A 66 -12.85 3.99 13.28
N SER A 67 -13.56 4.22 12.18
CA SER A 67 -14.77 5.03 12.12
C SER A 67 -16.04 4.18 12.01
N ILE A 68 -17.06 4.57 12.76
CA ILE A 68 -18.42 4.04 12.70
C ILE A 68 -19.35 5.20 12.33
N THR A 69 -20.11 5.02 11.26
CA THR A 69 -21.12 5.98 10.81
C THR A 69 -22.48 5.58 11.36
N HIS A 70 -23.15 6.52 12.03
CA HIS A 70 -24.47 6.31 12.61
C HIS A 70 -25.53 6.76 11.61
N HIS A 71 -26.41 5.84 11.24
CA HIS A 71 -27.64 6.12 10.51
C HIS A 71 -28.80 5.86 11.47
N GLY A 72 -29.89 6.63 11.38
CA GLY A 72 -31.00 6.50 12.34
C GLY A 72 -31.55 5.07 12.50
N LYS A 73 -31.41 4.22 11.47
CA LYS A 73 -31.87 2.81 11.49
C LYS A 73 -30.74 1.78 11.66
N TYR A 74 -29.48 2.14 11.45
CA TYR A 74 -28.34 1.21 11.47
C TYR A 74 -27.02 1.95 11.68
N ILE A 75 -26.01 1.25 12.21
CA ILE A 75 -24.63 1.74 12.20
C ILE A 75 -23.82 0.98 11.15
N GLN A 76 -22.76 1.59 10.63
CA GLN A 76 -21.89 0.92 9.67
C GLN A 76 -20.43 1.31 9.78
N THR A 77 -19.55 0.42 9.33
CA THR A 77 -18.13 0.73 9.10
C THR A 77 -17.76 0.33 7.68
N THR A 78 -16.86 1.10 7.07
CA THR A 78 -16.36 0.87 5.72
C THR A 78 -15.08 0.06 5.78
N MET A 79 -14.89 -0.87 4.86
CA MET A 79 -13.66 -1.66 4.75
C MET A 79 -13.43 -2.11 3.31
N LEU A 80 -12.33 -2.80 3.08
CA LEU A 80 -12.02 -3.41 1.79
C LEU A 80 -12.27 -4.92 1.89
N THR A 81 -12.78 -5.52 0.82
CA THR A 81 -12.80 -6.98 0.69
C THR A 81 -11.37 -7.52 0.72
N MET A 82 -11.17 -8.70 1.30
CA MET A 82 -9.83 -9.29 1.33
C MET A 82 -9.34 -9.66 -0.07
N ILE A 83 -10.24 -10.03 -0.98
CA ILE A 83 -9.94 -10.27 -2.39
C ILE A 83 -10.22 -9.00 -3.20
N ASP A 84 -9.34 -8.64 -4.12
CA ASP A 84 -9.44 -7.46 -5.02
C ASP A 84 -9.55 -6.09 -4.34
N ARG A 85 -9.69 -6.02 -3.01
CA ARG A 85 -9.73 -4.78 -2.21
C ARG A 85 -10.85 -3.82 -2.65
N LYS A 86 -12.03 -4.34 -2.97
CA LYS A 86 -13.21 -3.53 -3.28
C LYS A 86 -13.80 -2.95 -2.00
N VAL A 87 -14.29 -1.71 -2.06
CA VAL A 87 -14.97 -1.08 -0.92
C VAL A 87 -16.24 -1.84 -0.58
N THR A 88 -16.44 -2.14 0.70
CA THR A 88 -17.62 -2.82 1.24
C THR A 88 -17.99 -2.27 2.62
N TYR A 89 -19.19 -2.58 3.07
CA TYR A 89 -19.75 -2.07 4.32
C TYR A 89 -20.20 -3.22 5.22
N LYS A 90 -19.83 -3.16 6.51
CA LYS A 90 -20.48 -3.94 7.56
C LYS A 90 -21.54 -3.07 8.21
N ARG A 91 -22.80 -3.49 8.11
CA ARG A 91 -23.95 -2.80 8.69
C ARG A 91 -24.56 -3.61 9.82
N ILE A 92 -24.97 -2.93 10.89
CA ILE A 92 -25.76 -3.51 11.98
C ILE A 92 -27.02 -2.67 12.13
N TYR A 93 -28.18 -3.27 11.89
CA TYR A 93 -29.47 -2.62 12.05
C TYR A 93 -29.85 -2.56 13.53
N LEU A 94 -30.21 -1.36 14.01
CA LEU A 94 -30.52 -1.12 15.42
C LEU A 94 -31.84 -1.76 15.86
N SER A 95 -32.67 -2.19 14.90
CA SER A 95 -33.84 -3.04 15.16
C SER A 95 -33.50 -4.45 15.61
N ARG A 96 -32.27 -4.92 15.36
CA ARG A 96 -31.80 -6.26 15.72
C ARG A 96 -30.89 -6.29 16.94
N LEU A 97 -30.15 -5.21 17.16
CA LEU A 97 -29.17 -5.10 18.23
C LEU A 97 -29.13 -3.66 18.75
N PRO A 98 -29.33 -3.40 20.06
CA PRO A 98 -29.26 -2.07 20.62
C PRO A 98 -27.89 -1.42 20.38
N LEU A 99 -27.86 -0.08 20.30
CA LEU A 99 -26.65 0.68 19.96
C LEU A 99 -25.47 0.36 20.89
N GLU A 100 -25.74 0.24 22.19
CA GLU A 100 -24.74 -0.06 23.23
C GLU A 100 -23.99 -1.38 23.00
N GLN A 101 -24.63 -2.33 22.31
CA GLN A 101 -24.02 -3.62 21.95
C GLN A 101 -23.52 -3.62 20.51
N ALA A 102 -24.21 -2.91 19.62
CA ALA A 102 -23.87 -2.84 18.20
C ALA A 102 -22.53 -2.15 17.95
N GLU A 103 -22.26 -1.03 18.64
CA GLU A 103 -21.05 -0.26 18.42
C GLU A 103 -19.78 -1.02 18.86
N PRO A 104 -19.71 -1.62 20.07
CA PRO A 104 -18.58 -2.45 20.45
C PRO A 104 -18.41 -3.69 19.55
N ALA A 105 -19.52 -4.31 19.12
CA ALA A 105 -19.47 -5.47 18.22
C ALA A 105 -18.88 -5.10 16.84
N LEU A 106 -19.29 -3.97 16.28
CA LEU A 106 -18.74 -3.45 15.02
C LEU A 106 -17.28 -3.01 15.19
N ARG A 107 -16.98 -2.40 16.34
CA ARG A 107 -15.69 -2.25 17.02
C ARG A 107 -14.74 -3.42 16.76
N ALA A 108 -15.04 -4.49 17.48
CA ALA A 108 -14.26 -5.71 17.53
C ALA A 108 -14.13 -6.37 16.14
N PHE A 109 -15.22 -6.39 15.37
CA PHE A 109 -15.20 -6.92 14.02
C PHE A 109 -14.20 -6.18 13.12
N LYS A 110 -14.20 -4.84 13.15
CA LYS A 110 -13.28 -4.03 12.35
C LYS A 110 -11.83 -4.21 12.80
N THR A 111 -11.58 -4.30 14.10
CA THR A 111 -10.24 -4.57 14.67
C THR A 111 -9.69 -5.90 14.15
N GLU A 112 -10.48 -6.96 14.18
CA GLU A 112 -10.05 -8.28 13.67
C GLU A 112 -9.77 -8.24 12.16
N TRP A 113 -10.63 -7.56 11.39
CA TRP A 113 -10.39 -7.34 9.97
C TRP A 113 -9.08 -6.58 9.71
N ILE A 114 -8.78 -5.51 10.46
CA ILE A 114 -7.52 -4.75 10.34
C ILE A 114 -6.32 -5.65 10.58
N LYS A 115 -6.36 -6.48 11.63
CA LYS A 115 -5.29 -7.41 11.96
C LYS A 115 -5.01 -8.38 10.80
N GLN A 116 -6.07 -9.02 10.28
CA GLN A 116 -5.95 -9.96 9.16
C GLN A 116 -5.47 -9.27 7.88
N TYR A 117 -5.99 -8.10 7.57
CA TYR A 117 -5.60 -7.31 6.41
C TYR A 117 -4.13 -6.89 6.47
N ASN A 118 -3.66 -6.43 7.64
CA ASN A 118 -2.28 -5.98 7.84
C ASN A 118 -1.27 -7.13 7.72
N ILE A 119 -1.64 -8.36 8.07
CA ILE A 119 -0.80 -9.56 7.85
C ILE A 119 -0.51 -9.73 6.35
N VAL A 120 -1.57 -9.70 5.51
CA VAL A 120 -1.44 -9.80 4.05
C VAL A 120 -0.66 -8.62 3.49
N LEU A 121 -0.98 -7.41 3.94
CA LEU A 121 -0.32 -6.19 3.51
C LEU A 121 1.19 -6.18 3.80
N SER A 122 1.61 -6.69 4.96
CA SER A 122 3.03 -6.82 5.31
C SER A 122 3.77 -7.72 4.30
N LYS A 123 3.22 -8.90 4.00
CA LYS A 123 3.78 -9.84 3.02
C LYS A 123 3.79 -9.25 1.60
N TYR A 124 2.71 -8.57 1.21
CA TYR A 124 2.61 -7.90 -0.09
C TYR A 124 3.67 -6.80 -0.23
N ASN A 125 3.76 -5.90 0.76
CA ASN A 125 4.73 -4.81 0.77
C ASN A 125 6.17 -5.33 0.76
N GLN A 126 6.47 -6.41 1.49
CA GLN A 126 7.80 -7.02 1.48
C GLN A 126 8.21 -7.47 0.07
N GLN A 127 7.32 -8.16 -0.65
CA GLN A 127 7.59 -8.63 -2.02
C GLN A 127 7.70 -7.47 -3.01
N GLN A 128 6.77 -6.51 -2.93
CA GLN A 128 6.76 -5.33 -3.80
C GLN A 128 8.00 -4.46 -3.58
N LYS A 129 8.41 -4.24 -2.32
CA LYS A 129 9.63 -3.49 -1.99
C LYS A 129 10.87 -4.22 -2.49
N LYS A 130 10.94 -5.55 -2.35
CA LYS A 130 12.04 -6.35 -2.92
C LYS A 130 12.14 -6.18 -4.44
N GLN A 131 11.02 -6.20 -5.15
CA GLN A 131 11.01 -5.99 -6.60
C GLN A 131 11.40 -4.54 -6.97
N PHE A 132 10.84 -3.56 -6.27
CA PHE A 132 11.18 -2.15 -6.44
C PHE A 132 12.69 -1.88 -6.28
N MET A 133 13.31 -2.49 -5.27
CA MET A 133 14.75 -2.34 -5.02
C MET A 133 15.61 -2.95 -6.13
N ARG A 134 15.14 -4.00 -6.82
CA ARG A 134 15.84 -4.55 -7.99
C ARG A 134 15.87 -3.56 -9.14
N PHE A 135 14.74 -2.93 -9.44
CA PHE A 135 14.70 -1.87 -10.45
C PHE A 135 15.59 -0.69 -10.04
N ALA A 136 15.53 -0.25 -8.78
CA ALA A 136 16.38 0.82 -8.29
C ALA A 136 17.89 0.51 -8.40
N GLN A 137 18.27 -0.76 -8.27
CA GLN A 137 19.64 -1.23 -8.48
C GLN A 137 20.02 -1.24 -9.96
N GLU A 138 19.14 -1.74 -10.83
CA GLU A 138 19.33 -1.69 -12.29
C GLU A 138 19.52 -0.25 -12.80
N GLU A 139 18.75 0.71 -12.27
CA GLU A 139 18.94 2.13 -12.59
C GLU A 139 20.32 2.65 -12.19
N LEU A 140 20.86 2.16 -11.07
CA LEU A 140 22.18 2.57 -10.58
C LEU A 140 23.30 2.01 -11.47
N GLU A 141 23.17 0.75 -11.89
CA GLU A 141 24.17 0.04 -12.71
C GLU A 141 24.18 0.55 -14.15
N THR A 142 23.00 0.80 -14.71
CA THR A 142 22.84 1.16 -16.12
C THR A 142 22.81 2.66 -16.35
N LEU A 143 22.51 3.45 -15.32
CA LEU A 143 22.18 4.88 -15.45
C LEU A 143 21.04 5.14 -16.44
N TYR A 144 20.11 4.19 -16.57
CA TYR A 144 18.87 4.34 -17.31
C TYR A 144 17.66 4.16 -16.38
N PRO A 145 16.56 4.91 -16.57
CA PRO A 145 15.35 4.70 -15.80
C PRO A 145 14.73 3.33 -16.07
N SER A 146 14.47 2.57 -15.01
CA SER A 146 13.93 1.20 -15.10
C SER A 146 12.79 0.95 -14.11
N ILE A 147 12.56 1.83 -13.11
CA ILE A 147 11.45 1.68 -12.17
C ILE A 147 10.13 2.00 -12.90
N PRO A 148 9.24 1.02 -13.16
CA PRO A 148 7.97 1.31 -13.79
C PRO A 148 7.02 2.08 -12.86
N LYS A 149 5.99 2.68 -13.45
CA LYS A 149 4.89 3.28 -12.68
C LYS A 149 4.22 2.20 -11.84
N GLY A 150 4.28 2.34 -10.52
CA GLY A 150 3.67 1.40 -9.58
C GLY A 150 2.16 1.29 -9.78
N GLN A 151 1.67 0.05 -9.80
CA GLN A 151 0.26 -0.27 -9.83
C GLN A 151 -0.04 -1.39 -8.82
N PHE A 152 -1.27 -1.44 -8.34
CA PHE A 152 -1.71 -2.51 -7.45
C PHE A 152 -1.71 -3.84 -8.20
N ASN A 153 -0.94 -4.80 -7.70
CA ASN A 153 -0.88 -6.15 -8.24
C ASN A 153 -1.93 -7.02 -7.55
N SER A 154 -3.14 -7.06 -8.11
CA SER A 154 -4.26 -7.86 -7.59
C SER A 154 -3.95 -9.36 -7.60
N VAL A 155 -3.20 -9.84 -8.60
CA VAL A 155 -2.80 -11.25 -8.71
C VAL A 155 -1.94 -11.65 -7.52
N LEU A 156 -0.89 -10.88 -7.24
CA LEU A 156 -0.01 -11.12 -6.09
C LEU A 156 -0.78 -11.02 -4.78
N TRP A 157 -1.58 -9.96 -4.61
CA TRP A 157 -2.38 -9.76 -3.41
C TRP A 157 -3.32 -10.95 -3.15
N ASN A 158 -4.11 -11.35 -4.14
CA ASN A 158 -5.06 -12.45 -4.02
C ASN A 158 -4.35 -13.79 -3.78
N HIS A 159 -3.16 -14.00 -4.36
CA HIS A 159 -2.35 -15.17 -4.07
C HIS A 159 -1.93 -15.22 -2.60
N ILE A 160 -1.45 -14.11 -2.03
CA ILE A 160 -1.09 -14.03 -0.60
C ILE A 160 -2.33 -14.29 0.27
N VAL A 161 -3.47 -13.65 -0.02
CA VAL A 161 -4.72 -13.87 0.74
C VAL A 161 -5.09 -15.36 0.79
N ARG A 162 -5.04 -16.05 -0.36
CA ARG A 162 -5.35 -17.48 -0.44
C ARG A 162 -4.31 -18.35 0.28
N SER A 163 -3.05 -17.93 0.29
CA SER A 163 -1.99 -18.61 1.04
C SER A 163 -2.17 -18.48 2.54
N GLU A 164 -2.59 -17.31 3.04
CA GLU A 164 -2.77 -17.05 4.47
C GLU A 164 -4.07 -17.65 5.02
N PHE A 165 -5.14 -17.58 4.24
CA PHE A 165 -6.50 -17.81 4.74
C PHE A 165 -7.26 -18.92 3.98
N GLY A 166 -6.62 -19.56 3.00
CA GLY A 166 -7.24 -20.61 2.20
C GLY A 166 -8.20 -20.09 1.12
N SER A 167 -8.95 -21.01 0.52
CA SER A 167 -9.89 -20.69 -0.56
C SER A 167 -11.09 -19.88 -0.06
N GLU A 168 -11.51 -18.91 -0.87
CA GLU A 168 -12.68 -18.04 -0.65
C GLU A 168 -13.95 -18.86 -0.36
N ASN A 169 -14.09 -20.04 -0.99
CA ASN A 169 -15.26 -20.91 -0.85
C ASN A 169 -15.34 -21.64 0.51
N LYS A 170 -14.27 -21.61 1.31
CA LYS A 170 -14.22 -22.23 2.65
C LYS A 170 -14.37 -21.20 3.77
N GLN A 171 -14.41 -19.91 3.43
CA GLN A 171 -14.50 -18.82 4.38
C GLN A 171 -15.95 -18.54 4.75
N THR A 172 -16.31 -18.67 6.03
CA THR A 172 -17.63 -18.31 6.56
C THR A 172 -17.83 -16.81 6.66
N ASN A 173 -16.75 -16.03 6.58
CA ASN A 173 -16.79 -14.59 6.65
C ASN A 173 -17.15 -14.00 5.26
N PRO A 174 -18.30 -13.32 5.10
CA PRO A 174 -18.78 -12.81 3.82
C PRO A 174 -17.88 -11.74 3.19
N TYR A 175 -16.84 -11.28 3.90
CA TYR A 175 -15.88 -10.30 3.42
C TYR A 175 -14.61 -10.92 2.81
N PHE A 176 -14.54 -12.24 2.75
CA PHE A 176 -13.56 -13.04 2.00
C PHE A 176 -14.04 -13.44 0.59
N VAL A 177 -15.23 -13.02 0.19
CA VAL A 177 -15.86 -13.45 -1.06
C VAL A 177 -15.58 -12.45 -2.18
N LYS A 178 -15.38 -12.93 -3.41
CA LYS A 178 -15.70 -12.17 -4.62
C LYS A 178 -17.08 -11.54 -4.42
N ALA A 179 -17.13 -10.23 -4.20
CA ALA A 179 -18.36 -9.49 -4.43
C ALA A 179 -18.63 -9.51 -5.95
N SER A 180 -19.23 -10.59 -6.43
CA SER A 180 -20.15 -10.54 -7.55
C SER A 180 -21.37 -9.77 -7.06
N LEU A 181 -21.51 -8.54 -7.56
CA LEU A 181 -22.82 -7.93 -7.73
C LEU A 181 -23.62 -8.79 -8.70
#